data_AF-A0A925YUR8-F1
#
_entry.id   AF-A0A925YUR8-F1
#
_cell.length_a   1.000
_cell.length_b   1.000
_cell.length_c   1.000
_cell.angle_alpha   90.00
_cell.angle_beta   90.00
_cell.angle_gamma   90.00
#
_symmetry.space_group_name_H-M   'P 1'
#
loop_
_entity.id
_entity.type
_entity.pdbx_description
1 polymer ?
#
loop_
_entity_poly.entity_id
_entity_poly.type
_entity_poly.pdbx_seq_one_letter_code
_entity_poly.pdbx_strand_id
1 'polypeptide(L)' 'MTSAASPSEYQFASRTAGLKPSAIREILKVTGSPDVISFAGGLPAPELFPIAETARAAQSLLAEDGPASLQYDITEG' A
#
# COMPACT_ATOMS: atom_id res chain seq x y z
N MET A 1 -3.18 -41.03 25.06
CA MET A 1 -2.13 -40.43 24.22
C MET A 1 -2.80 -39.43 23.29
N THR A 2 -2.86 -38.17 23.71
CA THR A 2 -3.56 -37.09 22.98
C THR A 2 -2.51 -36.36 22.15
N SER A 3 -2.59 -36.49 20.82
CA SER A 3 -1.64 -35.91 19.87
C SER A 3 -1.97 -34.44 19.59
N ALA A 4 -0.92 -33.63 19.45
CA ALA A 4 -0.92 -32.17 19.45
C ALA A 4 -1.72 -31.49 18.31
N ALA A 5 -2.37 -30.37 18.63
CA ALA A 5 -3.01 -29.47 17.67
C ALA A 5 -1.96 -28.86 16.72
N SER A 6 -2.28 -28.87 15.42
CA SER A 6 -1.46 -28.42 14.29
C SER A 6 -1.95 -27.03 13.79
N PRO A 7 -1.20 -26.30 12.93
CA PRO A 7 -1.10 -24.84 12.96
C PRO A 7 -2.42 -24.07 12.69
N SER A 8 -2.74 -23.19 13.65
CA SER A 8 -3.76 -22.13 13.71
C SER A 8 -5.21 -22.49 13.32
N GLU A 9 -6.03 -22.68 14.34
CA GLU A 9 -7.47 -23.02 14.34
C GLU A 9 -8.40 -21.86 13.88
N TYR A 10 -8.10 -21.17 12.77
CA TYR A 10 -9.00 -20.17 12.23
C TYR A 10 -9.75 -20.71 11.01
N GLN A 11 -11.07 -20.78 11.12
CA GLN A 11 -11.93 -21.10 9.99
C GLN A 11 -12.17 -19.83 9.16
N PHE A 12 -11.56 -19.77 7.98
CA PHE A 12 -11.75 -18.65 7.07
C PHE A 12 -13.07 -18.74 6.29
N ALA A 13 -13.64 -17.59 5.92
CA ALA A 13 -14.83 -17.53 5.07
C ALA A 13 -14.54 -18.06 3.67
N SER A 14 -15.48 -18.74 3.02
CA SER A 14 -15.28 -19.39 1.71
C SER A 14 -14.74 -18.47 0.61
N ARG A 15 -15.09 -17.17 0.64
CA ARG A 15 -14.57 -16.16 -0.31
C ARG A 15 -13.05 -16.00 -0.28
N THR A 16 -12.40 -16.39 0.82
CA THR A 16 -10.94 -16.29 0.98
C THR A 16 -10.18 -17.34 0.17
N ALA A 17 -10.84 -18.43 -0.25
CA ALA A 17 -10.20 -19.52 -1.00
C ALA A 17 -9.58 -19.05 -2.34
N GLY A 18 -10.09 -17.94 -2.91
CA GLY A 18 -9.58 -17.37 -4.15
C GLY A 18 -8.45 -16.33 -3.98
N LEU A 19 -8.11 -15.96 -2.74
CA LEU A 19 -7.07 -14.96 -2.49
C LEU A 19 -5.71 -15.52 -2.86
N LYS A 20 -5.00 -14.81 -3.75
CA LYS A 20 -3.64 -15.16 -4.17
C LYS A 20 -2.70 -13.99 -3.89
N PRO A 21 -1.43 -14.27 -3.53
CA PRO A 21 -0.40 -13.25 -3.49
C PRO A 21 -0.26 -12.57 -4.86
N SER A 22 0.03 -11.26 -4.86
CA SER A 22 0.37 -10.55 -6.09
C SER A 22 1.83 -10.82 -6.44
N ALA A 23 2.06 -11.50 -7.57
CA ALA A 23 3.41 -11.73 -8.08
C ALA A 23 4.20 -10.42 -8.27
N ILE A 24 3.51 -9.35 -8.69
CA ILE A 24 4.11 -8.00 -8.81
C ILE A 24 4.58 -7.48 -7.45
N ARG A 25 3.78 -7.65 -6.38
CA ARG A 25 4.19 -7.23 -5.03
C ARG A 25 5.40 -8.02 -4.53
N GLU A 26 5.51 -9.31 -4.84
CA GLU A 26 6.69 -10.11 -4.46
C GLU A 26 7.95 -9.65 -5.20
N ILE A 27 7.84 -9.32 -6.48
CA ILE A 27 8.94 -8.73 -7.25
C ILE A 27 9.38 -7.39 -6.63
N LEU A 28 8.43 -6.50 -6.33
CA LEU A 28 8.70 -5.17 -5.77
C LEU A 28 9.44 -5.19 -4.42
N LYS A 29 9.36 -6.28 -3.64
CA LYS A 29 10.13 -6.42 -2.40
C LYS A 29 11.64 -6.47 -2.66
N VAL A 30 12.05 -6.94 -3.84
CA VAL A 30 13.46 -7.15 -4.19
C VAL A 30 14.00 -5.99 -5.04
N THR A 31 13.13 -5.27 -5.76
CA THR A 31 13.55 -4.18 -6.66
C THR A 31 14.15 -2.97 -5.95
N GLY A 32 13.90 -2.82 -4.65
CA GLY A 32 14.47 -1.74 -3.84
C GLY A 32 15.86 -2.03 -3.25
N SER A 33 16.39 -3.24 -3.46
CA SER A 33 17.70 -3.62 -2.95
C SER A 33 18.82 -2.90 -3.73
N PRO A 34 19.86 -2.37 -3.07
CA PRO A 34 20.93 -1.61 -3.73
C PRO A 34 21.74 -2.45 -4.73
N ASP A 35 21.77 -3.77 -4.55
CA ASP A 35 22.49 -4.71 -5.44
C ASP A 35 21.65 -5.16 -6.66
N VAL A 36 20.46 -4.59 -6.86
CA VAL A 36 19.51 -4.99 -7.91
C VAL A 36 19.25 -3.84 -8.87
N ILE A 37 19.49 -4.08 -10.16
CA ILE A 37 19.02 -3.20 -11.23
C ILE A 37 17.64 -3.68 -11.67
N SER A 38 16.60 -2.96 -11.26
CA SER A 38 15.21 -3.32 -11.58
C SER A 38 14.76 -2.76 -12.93
N PHE A 39 14.52 -3.65 -13.89
CA PHE A 39 13.70 -3.35 -15.08
C PHE A 39 12.21 -3.69 -14.87
N ALA A 40 11.85 -4.14 -13.66
CA ALA A 40 10.49 -4.48 -13.28
C ALA A 40 9.79 -3.31 -12.57
N GLY A 41 8.49 -3.45 -12.29
CA GLY A 41 7.80 -2.67 -11.27
C GLY A 41 7.08 -1.41 -11.73
N GLY A 42 7.34 -0.89 -12.94
CA GLY A 42 6.64 0.31 -13.45
C GLY A 42 6.68 1.50 -12.48
N LEU A 43 7.75 1.59 -11.67
CA LEU A 43 7.90 2.60 -10.63
C LEU A 43 8.31 3.94 -11.28
N PRO A 44 7.60 5.04 -11.00
CA PRO A 44 8.06 6.36 -11.42
C PRO A 44 9.42 6.69 -10.81
N ALA A 45 10.22 7.48 -11.52
CA ALA A 45 11.52 7.93 -11.03
C ALA A 45 11.33 8.88 -9.81
N PRO A 46 11.93 8.57 -8.63
CA PRO A 46 11.73 9.36 -7.42
C PRO A 46 12.08 10.84 -7.53
N GLU A 47 13.10 11.17 -8.33
CA GLU A 47 13.57 12.52 -8.60
C GLU A 47 12.56 13.36 -9.40
N LEU A 48 11.58 12.72 -10.04
CA LEU A 48 10.49 13.41 -10.76
C LEU A 48 9.30 13.73 -9.84
N PHE A 49 9.32 13.30 -8.57
CA PHE A 49 8.24 13.64 -7.65
C PHE A 49 8.28 15.14 -7.30
N PRO A 50 7.16 15.87 -7.44
CA PRO A 50 7.10 17.32 -7.19
C PRO A 50 6.95 17.58 -5.68
N ILE A 51 8.01 17.30 -4.92
CA ILE A 51 7.99 17.33 -3.45
C ILE A 51 7.61 18.72 -2.92
N ALA A 52 8.20 19.78 -3.47
CA ALA A 52 7.96 21.15 -3.00
C ALA A 52 6.53 21.61 -3.29
N GLU A 53 6.01 21.30 -4.48
CA GLU A 53 4.66 21.65 -4.92
C GLU A 53 3.62 20.90 -4.07
N THR A 54 3.84 19.61 -3.83
CA THR A 54 2.95 18.77 -3.01
C THR A 54 2.88 19.29 -1.58
N ALA A 55 4.03 19.67 -1.00
CA ALA A 55 4.09 20.25 0.34
C ALA A 55 3.33 21.59 0.42
N ARG A 56 3.51 22.47 -0.58
CA ARG A 56 2.77 23.74 -0.65
C ARG A 56 1.26 23.50 -0.78
N ALA A 57 0.84 22.60 -1.65
CA ALA A 57 -0.57 22.27 -1.85
C ALA A 57 -1.22 21.73 -0.56
N ALA A 58 -0.54 20.82 0.15
CA ALA A 58 -1.01 20.32 1.42
C ALA A 58 -1.14 21.42 2.48
N GLN A 59 -0.17 22.34 2.54
CA GLN A 59 -0.23 23.47 3.47
C GLN A 59 -1.39 24.41 3.15
N SER A 60 -1.61 24.74 1.88
CA SER A 60 -2.74 25.57 1.44
C SER A 60 -4.08 24.92 1.78
N LEU A 61 -4.26 23.63 1.47
CA LEU A 61 -5.48 22.88 1.79
C LEU A 61 -5.81 22.94 3.29
N LEU A 62 -4.82 22.71 4.14
CA LEU A 62 -5.03 22.74 5.59
C LEU A 62 -5.36 24.14 6.13
N ALA A 63 -4.85 25.20 5.49
CA ALA A 63 -5.12 26.58 5.88
C ALA A 63 -6.49 27.06 5.42
N GLU A 64 -6.93 26.63 4.24
CA GLU A 64 -8.17 27.11 3.61
C GLU A 64 -9.39 26.25 3.97
N ASP A 65 -9.23 24.93 4.04
CA ASP A 65 -10.32 23.97 4.24
C ASP A 65 -9.93 22.80 5.16
N GLY A 66 -9.16 23.10 6.21
CA GLY A 66 -8.64 22.12 7.15
C GLY A 66 -9.70 21.17 7.73
N PRO A 67 -10.80 21.66 8.34
CA PRO A 67 -11.82 20.79 8.92
C PRO A 67 -12.48 19.83 7.93
N ALA A 68 -12.78 20.26 6.69
CA ALA A 68 -13.38 19.38 5.69
C ALA A 68 -12.37 18.37 5.17
N SER A 69 -11.13 18.79 4.87
CA SER A 69 -10.06 17.90 4.38
C SER A 69 -9.68 16.76 5.35
N LEU A 70 -10.03 16.90 6.64
CA LEU A 70 -9.76 15.91 7.69
C LEU A 70 -11.01 15.14 8.13
N GLN A 71 -12.19 15.46 7.60
CA GLN A 71 -13.45 14.81 7.94
C GLN A 71 -13.83 13.76 6.89
N TYR A 72 -14.70 12.82 7.28
CA TYR A 72 -15.37 11.94 6.34
C TYR A 72 -16.05 12.71 5.20
N ASP A 73 -16.00 12.11 4.02
CA ASP A 73 -16.65 12.60 2.82
C ASP A 73 -17.52 11.50 2.18
N ILE A 74 -18.18 11.82 1.09
CA ILE A 74 -18.90 10.87 0.25
C ILE A 74 -17.93 9.87 -0.41
N THR A 75 -18.45 8.71 -0.82
CA THR A 75 -17.60 7.60 -1.30
C THR A 75 -17.01 7.87 -2.68
N GLU A 76 -17.66 8.71 -3.48
CA GLU A 76 -17.25 9.08 -4.83
C GLU A 76 -15.98 9.96 -4.84
N GLY A 77 -15.75 10.71 -3.75
CA GLY A 77 -14.76 11.78 -3.69
C GLY A 77 -15.21 13.09 -4.32
#